data_AF-A0A7W3SPP5-F1
#
_entry.id   AF-A0A7W3SPP5-F1
#
_cell.length_a   1.000
_cell.length_b   1.000
_cell.length_c   1.000
_cell.angle_alpha   90.00
_cell.angle_beta   90.00
_cell.angle_gamma   90.00
#
_symmetry.space_group_name_H-M   'P 1'
#
loop_
_entity.id
_entity.type
_entity.pdbx_description
1 polymer ?
#
loop_
_entity_poly.entity_id
_entity_poly.type
_entity_poly.pdbx_seq_one_letter_code
_entity_poly.pdbx_strand_id
1 'polypeptide(L)' 'MLNYLDGYPLELPCRYANKVACFTKVYIVSNTGLLEQYKNAQEQANNVWEAFLRRIHKVIMYTDVGVFKELEMKEYLDKY' A
#
# COMPACT_ATOMS: atom_id res chain seq x y z
N MET A 1 9.41 -1.98 -0.62
CA MET A 1 7.99 -1.54 -0.71
C MET A 1 7.80 -0.13 -0.18
N LEU A 2 8.25 0.16 1.05
CA LEU A 2 8.10 1.49 1.68
C LEU A 2 8.70 2.65 0.86
N ASN A 3 9.86 2.44 0.23
CA ASN A 3 10.55 3.47 -0.56
C ASN A 3 9.69 4.07 -1.69
N TYR A 4 8.70 3.33 -2.20
CA TYR A 4 7.79 3.83 -3.23
C TYR A 4 6.72 4.78 -2.69
N LEU A 5 6.45 4.71 -1.39
CA LEU A 5 5.39 5.44 -0.68
C LEU A 5 5.92 6.68 0.04
N ASP A 6 7.23 6.82 0.16
CA ASP A 6 7.88 7.92 0.87
C ASP A 6 7.97 9.23 0.07
N GLY A 7 7.65 9.20 -1.23
CA GLY A 7 7.63 10.39 -2.08
C GLY A 7 9.01 11.01 -2.35
N TYR A 8 10.10 10.30 -2.04
CA TYR A 8 11.45 10.71 -2.41
C TYR A 8 11.82 10.20 -3.81
N PRO A 9 12.74 10.88 -4.53
CA PRO A 9 13.30 10.37 -5.77
C PRO A 9 13.99 9.02 -5.54
N LEU A 10 13.55 7.99 -6.26
CA LEU A 10 14.08 6.64 -6.21
C LEU A 10 14.58 6.23 -7.60
N GLU A 11 15.73 5.56 -7.65
CA GLU A 11 16.19 4.87 -8.85
C GLU A 11 15.44 3.56 -9.08
N LEU A 12 14.81 3.46 -10.25
CA LEU A 12 14.19 2.27 -10.79
C LEU A 12 15.19 1.57 -11.70
N PRO A 13 15.71 0.39 -11.30
CA PRO A 13 16.58 -0.39 -12.17
C PRO A 13 15.78 -0.83 -13.41
N CYS A 14 16.34 -0.59 -14.59
CA CYS A 14 15.73 -0.91 -15.86
C CYS A 14 16.76 -1.55 -16.80
N ARG A 15 16.30 -2.34 -17.78
CA ARG A 15 17.18 -3.17 -18.60
C ARG A 15 18.30 -2.41 -19.33
N TYR A 16 18.04 -1.20 -19.82
CA TYR A 16 18.97 -0.45 -20.67
C TYR A 16 19.48 0.86 -20.04
N ALA A 17 18.71 1.48 -19.15
CA ALA A 17 19.10 2.68 -18.43
C ALA A 17 18.21 2.85 -17.20
N ASN A 18 18.81 3.08 -16.03
CA ASN A 18 18.05 3.37 -14.81
C ASN A 18 17.23 4.65 -14.98
N LYS A 19 16.05 4.68 -14.36
CA LYS A 19 15.18 5.86 -14.34
C LYS A 19 15.02 6.35 -12.91
N VAL A 20 14.85 7.65 -12.72
CA VAL A 20 14.46 8.20 -11.42
C VAL A 20 12.98 8.51 -11.45
N ALA A 21 12.24 8.05 -10.44
CA ALA A 21 10.84 8.34 -10.27
C ALA A 21 10.57 8.94 -8.88
N CYS A 22 9.62 9.87 -8.83
CA CYS A 22 9.09 10.44 -7.60
C CYS A 22 7.56 10.28 -7.64
N PHE A 23 7.03 9.48 -6.73
CA PHE A 23 5.60 9.16 -6.70
C PHE A 23 4.89 10.08 -5.71
N THR A 24 3.90 10.84 -6.20
CA THR A 24 3.07 11.72 -5.36
C THR A 24 1.72 11.10 -5.02
N LYS A 25 1.20 10.25 -5.91
CA LYS A 25 -0.03 9.48 -5.70
C LYS A 25 0.23 8.04 -6.11
N VAL A 26 0.00 7.12 -5.17
CA VAL A 26 0.20 5.69 -5.38
C VAL A 26 -1.14 4.99 -5.17
N TYR A 27 -1.53 4.18 -6.13
CA TYR A 27 -2.68 3.29 -6.03
C TYR A 27 -2.18 1.86 -5.92
N ILE A 28 -2.60 1.17 -4.86
CA ILE A 28 -2.31 -0.24 -4.65
C ILE A 28 -3.60 -1.00 -4.92
N VAL A 29 -3.56 -1.92 -5.87
CA VAL A 29 -4.70 -2.76 -6.23
C VAL A 29 -4.35 -4.20 -5.90
N SER A 30 -5.23 -4.88 -5.16
CA SER A 30 -5.07 -6.28 -4.83
C SER A 30 -6.44 -6.95 -4.77
N ASN A 31 -6.45 -8.24 -5.07
CA ASN A 31 -7.64 -9.07 -4.93
C ASN A 31 -7.81 -9.56 -3.48
N THR A 32 -6.77 -9.48 -2.66
CA THR A 32 -6.79 -9.90 -1.25
C THR A 32 -6.89 -8.69 -0.32
N GLY A 33 -7.54 -8.89 0.83
CA GLY A 33 -7.69 -7.85 1.86
C GLY A 33 -6.34 -7.36 2.39
N LEU A 34 -6.28 -6.11 2.84
CA LEU A 34 -5.03 -5.47 3.25
C LEU A 34 -4.34 -6.23 4.40
N LEU A 35 -5.12 -6.70 5.40
CA LEU A 35 -4.58 -7.44 6.55
C LEU A 35 -4.02 -8.82 6.20
N GLU A 36 -4.44 -9.42 5.09
CA GLU A 36 -3.93 -10.71 4.65
C GLU A 36 -2.64 -10.58 3.82
N GLN A 37 -2.31 -9.36 3.40
CA GLN A 37 -1.10 -9.08 2.64
C GLN A 37 0.13 -9.07 3.54
N TYR A 38 1.25 -9.54 3.00
CA TYR A 38 2.57 -9.45 3.64
C TYR A 38 2.66 -10.09 5.05
N LYS A 39 2.04 -11.27 5.26
CA LYS A 39 2.10 -12.01 6.55
C LYS A 39 3.51 -12.15 7.13
N ASN A 40 4.49 -12.48 6.28
CA ASN A 40 5.89 -12.58 6.71
C ASN A 40 6.43 -11.27 7.30
N ALA A 41 6.04 -10.12 6.75
CA ALA A 41 6.47 -8.81 7.26
C ALA A 41 5.76 -8.47 8.58
N GLN A 42 4.50 -8.89 8.76
CA GLN A 42 3.77 -8.74 10.02
C GLN A 42 4.44 -9.52 11.15
N GLU A 43 4.84 -10.77 10.88
CA GLU A 43 5.45 -11.65 11.89
C GLU A 43 6.91 -11.28 12.19
N GLN A 44 7.71 -11.00 11.16
CA GLN A 44 9.16 -10.82 11.32
C GLN A 44 9.56 -9.36 11.58
N ALA A 45 8.75 -8.39 11.15
CA ALA A 45 9.10 -6.97 11.14
C ALA A 45 7.87 -6.07 11.33
N ASN A 46 7.24 -6.15 12.50
CA ASN A 46 6.03 -5.35 12.80
C ASN A 46 6.24 -3.83 12.61
N ASN A 47 7.45 -3.32 12.87
CA ASN A 47 7.80 -1.92 12.60
C ASN A 47 7.65 -1.52 11.12
N VAL A 48 7.99 -2.41 10.20
CA VAL A 48 7.85 -2.22 8.75
C VAL A 48 6.37 -2.24 8.36
N TRP A 49 5.59 -3.12 8.99
CA TRP A 49 4.15 -3.21 8.78
C TRP A 49 3.42 -1.95 9.26
N GLU A 50 3.71 -1.48 10.48
CA GLU A 50 3.15 -0.23 11.00
C GLU A 50 3.52 0.97 10.13
N ALA A 51 4.76 1.05 9.65
CA ALA A 51 5.20 2.08 8.74
C ALA A 51 4.37 2.07 7.42
N PHE A 52 4.04 0.89 6.91
CA PHE A 52 3.22 0.73 5.73
C PHE A 52 1.78 1.21 5.97
N LEU A 53 1.15 0.79 7.07
CA LEU A 53 -0.22 1.18 7.41
C LEU A 53 -0.37 2.70 7.58
N ARG A 54 0.62 3.38 8.19
CA ARG A 54 0.59 4.84 8.38
C ARG A 54 0.57 5.64 7.07
N ARG A 55 1.02 5.06 5.96
CA ARG A 55 1.11 5.72 4.64
C ARG A 55 -0.13 5.48 3.78
N ILE A 56 -1.00 4.55 4.18
CA ILE A 56 -2.26 4.27 3.49
C ILE A 56 -3.32 5.17 4.11
N HIS A 57 -3.93 6.01 3.28
CA HIS A 57 -4.94 6.96 3.73
C HIS A 57 -6.35 6.36 3.58
N LYS A 58 -6.61 5.77 2.41
CA LYS A 58 -7.94 5.32 2.00
C LYS A 58 -7.89 3.89 1.48
N VAL A 59 -8.89 3.11 1.83
CA VAL A 59 -9.09 1.74 1.35
C VAL A 59 -10.43 1.68 0.65
N ILE A 60 -10.43 1.24 -0.60
CA ILE A 60 -11.64 1.06 -1.40
C ILE A 60 -11.85 -0.43 -1.60
N MET A 61 -12.96 -0.96 -1.08
CA MET A 61 -13.35 -2.34 -1.30
C MET A 61 -14.40 -2.43 -2.39
N TYR A 62 -14.14 -3.25 -3.39
CA TYR A 62 -15.09 -3.60 -4.44
C TYR A 62 -15.75 -4.93 -4.09
N THR A 63 -17.06 -4.91 -3.84
CA THR A 63 -17.86 -6.13 -3.56
C THR A 63 -18.57 -6.65 -4.80
N ASP A 64 -18.95 -5.77 -5.72
CA ASP A 64 -19.60 -6.13 -6.99
C ASP A 64 -19.35 -5.03 -8.04
N VAL A 65 -19.79 -5.26 -9.28
CA VAL A 65 -19.66 -4.32 -10.40
C VAL A 65 -20.31 -2.98 -10.04
N GLY A 66 -19.48 -1.96 -9.84
CA GLY A 66 -19.92 -0.60 -9.50
C GLY A 66 -20.29 -0.37 -8.03
N VAL A 67 -20.28 -1.41 -7.19
CA VAL A 67 -20.54 -1.29 -5.75
C VAL A 67 -19.23 -1.31 -4.99
N PHE A 68 -18.85 -0.14 -4.49
CA PHE A 68 -17.63 0.03 -3.68
C PHE A 68 -17.94 0.68 -2.33
N LYS A 69 -17.12 0.34 -1.34
CA LYS A 69 -17.10 0.99 -0.02
C LYS A 69 -15.76 1.69 0.13
N GLU A 70 -15.79 3.00 0.25
CA GLU A 70 -14.64 3.81 0.62
C GLU A 70 -14.60 3.90 2.15
N LEU A 71 -13.46 3.54 2.73
CA LEU A 71 -13.21 3.58 4.16
C LEU A 71 -11.90 4.34 4.38
N GLU A 72 -11.88 5.20 5.39
CA GLU A 72 -10.62 5.75 5.89
C GLU A 72 -9.85 4.63 6.62
N MET A 73 -8.51 4.70 6.59
CA MET A 73 -7.66 3.63 7.14
C MET A 73 -7.96 3.32 8.62
N LYS A 74 -8.35 4.34 9.40
CA LYS A 74 -8.73 4.18 10.82
C LYS A 74 -10.02 3.37 10.97
N GLU A 75 -11.04 3.67 10.18
CA GLU A 75 -12.32 2.97 10.20
C GLU A 75 -12.18 1.54 9.67
N TYR A 76 -11.25 1.33 8.73
CA TYR A 76 -10.94 0.01 8.21
C TYR A 76 -10.35 -0.91 9.28
N LEU A 77 -9.42 -0.41 10.10
CA LEU A 77 -8.76 -1.19 11.17
C LEU A 77 -9.67 -1.45 12.38
N ASP A 78 -10.64 -0.57 12.66
CA ASP A 78 -11.61 -0.81 13.74
C ASP A 78 -12.60 -1.93 13.38
N LYS A 79 -12.86 -2.10 12.08
CA LYS A 79 -13.88 -3.01 11.55
C LYS A 79 -13.37 -4.43 11.26
N TYR A 80 -12.06 -4.60 11.07
CA TYR A 80 -11.42 -5.84 10.63
C TYR A 80 -10.13 -6.10 11.43
#